data_AF-A0A820QGC2-F1
#
_entry.id   AF-A0A820QGC2-F1
#
_cell.length_a   1.000
_cell.length_b   1.000
_cell.length_c   1.000
_cell.angle_alpha   90.00
_cell.angle_beta   90.00
_cell.angle_gamma   90.00
#
_symmetry.space_group_name_H-M   'P 1'
#
loop_
_entity.id
_entity.type
_entity.pdbx_description
1 polymer ?
#
loop_
_entity_poly.entity_id
_entity_poly.type
_entity_poly.pdbx_seq_one_letter_code
_entity_poly.pdbx_strand_id
1 'polypeptide(L)'
;CTFSTMPDSDIYWHSSSFHEGNTNFTVNSGRINKFPSMNDLLRKVHLTRSLNNMRLLFPNEFDFYPKTWFLPEQNQQFKDDVRYIHQQDKKHERSLTTFIVKPSDGSQGEGIYLVRDPAHYVV
;
A
#
# COMPACT_ATOMS: atom_id res chain seq x y z
N CYS A 1 27.30 25.33 -2.37
CA CYS A 1 28.38 24.41 -1.95
C CYS A 1 28.54 23.34 -3.01
N THR A 2 29.79 23.16 -3.42
CA THR A 2 30.30 22.31 -4.50
C THR A 2 29.81 20.87 -4.44
N PHE A 3 29.56 20.30 -5.63
CA PHE A 3 29.33 18.88 -5.88
C PHE A 3 30.41 18.04 -5.17
N SER A 4 30.08 17.44 -4.04
CA SER A 4 30.90 16.38 -3.45
C SER A 4 30.36 15.07 -3.99
N THR A 5 31.11 14.42 -4.89
CA THR A 5 31.00 12.99 -5.06
C THR A 5 31.10 12.34 -3.67
N MET A 6 30.22 11.38 -3.36
CA MET A 6 30.39 10.61 -2.13
C MET A 6 31.76 9.93 -2.16
N PRO A 7 32.39 9.68 -0.99
CA PRO A 7 33.59 8.85 -0.94
C PRO A 7 33.34 7.54 -1.69
N ASP A 8 34.34 7.07 -2.43
CA ASP A 8 34.26 5.76 -3.07
C ASP A 8 34.05 4.69 -1.99
N SER A 9 33.04 3.86 -2.19
CA SER A 9 32.65 2.82 -1.24
C SER A 9 32.03 1.66 -2.00
N ASP A 10 32.30 0.43 -1.57
CA ASP A 10 31.73 -0.76 -2.20
C ASP A 10 30.22 -0.90 -1.92
N ILE A 11 29.76 -0.37 -0.79
CA ILE A 11 28.37 -0.48 -0.32
C ILE A 11 27.86 0.88 0.16
N TYR A 12 26.71 1.28 -0.38
CA TYR A 12 25.93 2.44 0.03
C TYR A 12 24.63 1.99 0.70
N TRP A 13 24.50 2.24 2.00
CA TRP A 13 23.33 1.85 2.77
C TRP A 13 22.57 3.07 3.28
N HIS A 14 21.34 3.25 2.79
CA HIS A 14 20.49 4.39 3.16
C HIS A 14 19.26 3.94 3.93
N SER A 15 18.91 4.72 4.96
CA SER A 15 17.65 4.53 5.71
C SER A 15 16.47 5.09 4.91
N SER A 16 16.57 6.32 4.44
CA SER A 16 15.53 7.00 3.65
C SER A 16 15.54 6.59 2.18
N SER A 17 14.42 6.81 1.53
CA SER A 17 14.19 6.50 0.13
C SER A 17 14.74 7.58 -0.78
N PHE A 18 15.28 7.19 -1.95
CA PHE A 18 15.66 8.13 -2.98
C PHE A 18 14.39 8.68 -3.64
N HIS A 19 14.16 9.98 -3.54
CA HIS A 19 13.11 10.65 -4.30
C HIS A 19 13.59 10.88 -5.73
N GLU A 20 12.79 10.49 -6.71
CA GLU A 20 12.95 10.91 -8.11
C GLU A 20 12.96 12.45 -8.14
N GLY A 21 14.13 13.04 -8.39
CA GLY A 21 14.36 14.49 -8.33
C GLY A 21 15.59 14.90 -7.51
N ASN A 22 16.09 14.05 -6.61
CA ASN A 22 17.40 14.25 -6.00
C ASN A 22 18.48 13.64 -6.90
N THR A 23 18.66 14.25 -8.07
CA THR A 23 19.55 13.83 -9.17
C THR A 23 21.05 13.94 -8.84
N ASN A 24 21.39 14.29 -7.61
CA ASN A 24 22.78 14.46 -7.17
C ASN A 24 23.45 13.14 -6.75
N PHE A 25 22.74 12.01 -6.81
CA PHE A 25 23.26 10.70 -6.44
C PHE A 25 23.56 9.85 -7.67
N THR A 26 24.76 10.05 -8.24
CA THR A 26 25.31 9.17 -9.26
C THR A 26 26.32 8.26 -8.60
N VAL A 27 25.95 6.99 -8.40
CA VAL A 27 26.88 5.96 -7.95
C VAL A 27 27.56 5.36 -9.17
N ASN A 28 28.80 5.76 -9.39
CA ASN A 28 29.59 5.30 -10.54
C ASN A 28 30.11 3.86 -10.33
N SER A 29 30.28 3.43 -9.08
CA SER A 29 30.72 2.08 -8.71
C SER A 29 30.16 1.69 -7.33
N GLY A 30 30.07 0.40 -7.00
CA GLY A 30 29.51 -0.09 -5.73
C GLY A 30 28.09 -0.67 -5.83
N ARG A 31 27.49 -0.95 -4.67
CA ARG A 31 26.15 -1.54 -4.52
C ARG A 31 25.30 -0.69 -3.58
N ILE A 32 24.02 -0.52 -3.91
CA ILE A 32 23.06 0.26 -3.10
C ILE A 32 21.97 -0.68 -2.58
N ASN A 33 21.52 -0.45 -1.35
CA ASN A 33 20.48 -1.25 -0.70
C ASN A 33 19.04 -0.96 -1.16
N LYS A 34 18.84 -0.22 -2.25
CA LYS A 34 17.51 0.18 -2.73
C LYS A 34 17.46 0.15 -4.25
N PHE A 35 16.35 -0.36 -4.78
CA PHE A 35 16.02 -0.25 -6.18
C PHE A 35 15.32 1.08 -6.47
N PRO A 36 15.61 1.73 -7.62
CA PRO A 36 14.88 2.91 -8.06
C PRO A 36 13.37 2.66 -8.14
N SER A 37 12.58 3.70 -7.88
CA SER A 37 11.10 3.68 -7.96
C SER A 37 10.38 2.64 -7.08
N MET A 38 11.11 1.90 -6.25
CA MET A 38 10.56 0.85 -5.39
C MET A 38 9.55 1.40 -4.38
N ASN A 39 9.72 2.64 -3.93
CA ASN A 39 8.75 3.27 -3.03
C ASN A 39 7.43 3.55 -3.72
N ASP A 40 7.47 3.98 -4.96
CA ASP A 40 6.25 4.29 -5.70
C ASP A 40 5.53 2.99 -6.08
N LEU A 41 6.26 1.92 -6.37
CA LEU A 41 5.69 0.58 -6.59
C LEU A 41 5.10 -0.03 -5.31
N LEU A 42 5.78 0.07 -4.16
CA LEU A 42 5.41 -0.63 -2.92
C LEU A 42 4.55 0.19 -1.97
N ARG A 43 4.21 1.45 -2.30
CA ARG A 43 3.18 2.20 -1.58
C ARG A 43 1.86 1.42 -1.62
N LYS A 44 1.10 1.47 -0.52
CA LYS A 44 -0.11 0.66 -0.31
C LYS A 44 -1.03 0.70 -1.53
N VAL A 45 -1.35 1.90 -2.02
CA VAL A 45 -2.24 2.08 -3.18
C VAL A 45 -1.70 1.42 -4.44
N HIS A 46 -0.43 1.63 -4.78
CA HIS A 46 0.18 1.08 -6.00
C HIS A 46 0.33 -0.44 -5.92
N LEU A 47 0.82 -0.95 -4.78
CA LEU A 47 0.92 -2.37 -4.54
C LEU A 47 -0.45 -3.05 -4.67
N THR A 48 -1.49 -2.49 -4.06
CA THR A 48 -2.87 -3.02 -4.18
C THR A 48 -3.35 -3.02 -5.63
N ARG A 49 -3.08 -1.97 -6.42
CA ARG A 49 -3.45 -1.94 -7.84
C ARG A 49 -2.75 -3.05 -8.63
N SER A 50 -1.44 -3.23 -8.42
CA SER A 50 -0.68 -4.30 -9.04
C SER A 50 -1.19 -5.69 -8.65
N LEU A 51 -1.49 -5.91 -7.36
CA LEU A 51 -2.04 -7.18 -6.87
C LEU A 51 -3.44 -7.46 -7.43
N ASN A 52 -4.30 -6.44 -7.53
CA ASN A 52 -5.62 -6.59 -8.15
C ASN A 52 -5.51 -6.98 -9.63
N ASN A 53 -4.58 -6.39 -10.37
CA ASN A 53 -4.33 -6.79 -11.76
C ASN A 53 -3.84 -8.23 -11.85
N MET A 54 -2.92 -8.64 -10.97
CA MET A 54 -2.43 -10.02 -10.95
C MET A 54 -3.52 -11.02 -10.57
N ARG A 55 -4.43 -10.67 -9.66
CA ARG A 55 -5.60 -11.48 -9.31
C ARG A 55 -6.56 -11.67 -10.48
N LEU A 56 -6.73 -10.67 -11.35
CA LEU A 56 -7.55 -10.82 -12.55
C LEU A 56 -6.95 -11.82 -13.55
N LEU A 57 -5.62 -11.90 -13.62
CA LEU A 57 -4.91 -12.81 -14.53
C LEU A 57 -4.73 -14.21 -13.93
N PHE A 58 -4.49 -14.30 -12.62
CA PHE A 58 -4.09 -15.51 -11.89
C PHE A 58 -4.86 -15.59 -10.56
N PRO A 59 -6.18 -15.85 -10.61
CA PRO A 59 -7.05 -15.73 -9.43
C PRO A 59 -6.71 -16.71 -8.31
N ASN A 60 -6.26 -17.92 -8.64
CA ASN A 60 -5.95 -18.95 -7.65
C ASN A 60 -4.60 -18.69 -6.97
N GLU A 61 -3.64 -18.13 -7.70
CA GLU A 61 -2.30 -17.81 -7.23
C GLU A 61 -2.27 -16.54 -6.39
N PHE A 62 -3.21 -15.62 -6.63
CA PHE A 62 -3.30 -14.32 -5.97
C PHE A 62 -4.52 -14.20 -5.03
N ASP A 63 -5.02 -15.30 -4.46
CA ASP A 63 -6.09 -15.28 -3.44
C ASP A 63 -5.59 -14.89 -2.02
N PHE A 64 -4.26 -14.81 -1.82
CA PHE A 64 -3.67 -14.52 -0.51
C PHE A 64 -3.89 -13.10 0.03
N TYR A 65 -4.34 -12.15 -0.81
CA TYR A 65 -4.48 -10.74 -0.44
C TYR A 65 -5.94 -10.35 -0.14
N PRO A 66 -6.25 -9.63 0.95
CA PRO A 66 -7.64 -9.28 1.25
C PRO A 66 -8.24 -8.35 0.18
N LYS A 67 -9.55 -8.50 -0.11
CA LYS A 67 -10.28 -7.53 -0.92
C LYS A 67 -10.11 -6.12 -0.33
N THR A 68 -9.71 -5.18 -1.17
CA THR A 68 -9.37 -3.80 -0.78
C THR A 68 -10.07 -2.82 -1.71
N TRP A 69 -10.58 -1.73 -1.16
CA TRP A 69 -11.23 -0.66 -1.90
C TRP A 69 -10.40 0.63 -1.82
N PHE A 70 -10.38 1.39 -2.91
CA PHE A 70 -9.74 2.70 -2.99
C PHE A 70 -10.78 3.78 -2.65
N LEU A 71 -10.69 4.38 -1.47
CA LEU A 71 -11.60 5.45 -1.04
C LEU A 71 -10.99 6.83 -1.35
N PRO A 72 -11.80 7.84 -1.71
CA PRO A 72 -13.27 7.83 -1.80
C PRO A 72 -13.83 7.27 -3.12
N GLU A 73 -12.99 6.95 -4.11
CA GLU A 73 -13.37 6.54 -5.47
C GLU A 73 -14.37 5.36 -5.50
N GLN A 74 -14.16 4.35 -4.66
CA GLN A 74 -14.93 3.12 -4.60
C GLN A 74 -15.88 3.07 -3.38
N ASN A 75 -16.25 4.21 -2.81
CA ASN A 75 -17.07 4.25 -1.59
C ASN A 75 -18.44 3.57 -1.75
N GLN A 76 -19.09 3.75 -2.91
CA GLN A 76 -20.38 3.09 -3.16
C GLN A 76 -20.22 1.56 -3.22
N GLN A 77 -19.21 1.07 -3.94
CA GLN A 77 -18.91 -0.36 -4.03
C GLN A 77 -18.57 -0.95 -2.65
N PHE A 78 -17.80 -0.21 -1.83
CA PHE A 78 -17.50 -0.60 -0.47
C PHE A 78 -18.78 -0.74 0.38
N LYS A 79 -19.70 0.24 0.32
CA LYS A 79 -20.98 0.17 1.03
C LYS A 79 -21.81 -1.04 0.64
N ASP A 80 -21.89 -1.34 -0.64
CA ASP A 80 -22.69 -2.45 -1.16
C ASP A 80 -22.08 -3.80 -0.79
N ASP A 81 -20.76 -3.94 -0.88
CA ASP A 81 -20.04 -5.15 -0.44
C ASP A 81 -20.17 -5.39 1.06
N VAL A 82 -20.02 -4.35 1.90
CA VAL A 82 -20.16 -4.47 3.36
C VAL A 82 -21.57 -4.89 3.73
N ARG A 83 -22.60 -4.34 3.07
CA ARG A 83 -23.99 -4.73 3.27
C ARG A 83 -24.20 -6.22 2.97
N TYR A 84 -23.64 -6.71 1.86
CA TYR A 84 -23.72 -8.12 1.49
C TYR A 84 -22.98 -9.01 2.51
N ILE A 85 -21.75 -8.65 2.90
CA ILE A 85 -20.95 -9.38 3.88
C ILE A 85 -21.70 -9.48 5.22
N HIS A 86 -22.23 -8.37 5.72
CA HIS A 86 -22.99 -8.34 6.98
C HIS A 86 -24.30 -9.14 6.92
N GLN A 87 -24.96 -9.20 5.76
CA GLN A 87 -26.10 -10.09 5.56
C GLN A 87 -25.69 -11.56 5.70
N GLN A 88 -24.54 -11.94 5.12
CA GLN A 88 -23.99 -13.29 5.27
C GLN A 88 -23.57 -13.57 6.71
N ASP A 89 -22.95 -12.60 7.40
CA ASP A 89 -22.56 -12.76 8.81
C ASP A 89 -23.79 -13.04 9.67
N LYS A 90 -24.86 -12.25 9.52
CA LYS A 90 -26.13 -12.46 10.24
C LYS A 90 -26.77 -13.81 9.90
N LYS A 91 -26.78 -14.21 8.62
CA LYS A 91 -27.34 -15.50 8.17
C LYS A 91 -26.63 -16.69 8.82
N HIS A 92 -25.34 -16.57 9.10
CA HIS A 92 -24.52 -17.62 9.72
C HIS A 92 -24.28 -17.37 11.22
N GLU A 93 -25.03 -16.46 11.86
CA GLU A 93 -24.91 -16.12 13.28
C GLU A 93 -23.49 -15.71 13.72
N ARG A 94 -22.75 -15.04 12.82
CA ARG A 94 -21.39 -14.54 13.05
C ARG A 94 -21.39 -13.09 13.54
N SER A 95 -20.32 -12.71 14.22
CA SER A 95 -20.05 -11.30 14.47
C SER A 95 -19.84 -10.56 13.15
N LEU A 96 -20.28 -9.30 13.10
CA LEU A 96 -20.11 -8.47 11.90
C LEU A 96 -18.63 -8.33 11.56
N THR A 97 -18.31 -8.62 10.29
CA THR A 97 -16.98 -8.47 9.73
C THR A 97 -16.46 -7.06 9.99
N THR A 98 -15.22 -6.99 10.49
CA THR A 98 -14.52 -5.75 10.82
C THR A 98 -13.51 -5.45 9.73
N PHE A 99 -13.49 -4.21 9.27
CA PHE A 99 -12.60 -3.72 8.22
C PHE A 99 -11.53 -2.81 8.82
N ILE A 100 -10.37 -2.77 8.17
CA ILE A 100 -9.25 -1.92 8.54
C ILE A 100 -9.09 -0.83 7.50
N VAL A 101 -9.20 0.43 7.91
CA VAL A 101 -8.93 1.59 7.06
C VAL A 101 -7.47 1.99 7.27
N LYS A 102 -6.77 2.23 6.16
CA LYS A 102 -5.36 2.65 6.18
C LYS A 102 -5.18 3.87 5.27
N PRO A 103 -4.46 4.92 5.71
CA PRO A 103 -4.13 6.03 4.84
C PRO A 103 -3.16 5.59 3.74
N SER A 104 -3.27 6.23 2.57
CA SER A 104 -2.45 5.95 1.39
C SER A 104 -0.95 6.09 1.71
N ASP A 105 -0.60 7.18 2.37
CA ASP A 105 0.72 7.47 2.89
C ASP A 105 0.75 7.24 4.41
N GLY A 106 1.94 7.01 4.95
CA GLY A 106 2.14 6.77 6.37
C GLY A 106 2.73 5.40 6.66
N SER A 107 3.30 5.28 7.86
CA SER A 107 3.97 4.08 8.35
C SER A 107 3.66 3.91 9.84
N GLN A 108 4.16 2.83 10.46
CA GLN A 108 4.06 2.61 11.91
C GLN A 108 2.63 2.51 12.47
N GLY A 109 1.61 2.40 11.62
CA GLY A 109 0.22 2.31 12.05
C GLY A 109 -0.49 3.67 12.19
N GLU A 110 0.21 4.77 11.89
CA GLU A 110 -0.37 6.10 11.91
C GLU A 110 -1.62 6.20 11.01
N GLY A 111 -2.71 6.73 11.58
CA GLY A 111 -3.99 6.90 10.90
C GLY A 111 -4.75 5.62 10.59
N ILE A 112 -4.29 4.44 11.02
CA ILE A 112 -5.04 3.19 10.86
C ILE A 112 -6.17 3.14 11.89
N TYR A 113 -7.36 2.76 11.44
CA TYR A 113 -8.50 2.52 12.34
C TYR A 113 -9.39 1.39 11.84
N LEU A 114 -10.25 0.87 12.73
CA LEU A 114 -11.17 -0.22 12.44
C LEU A 114 -12.59 0.31 12.29
N VAL A 115 -13.31 -0.20 11.29
CA VAL A 115 -14.72 0.12 11.06
C VAL A 115 -15.54 -1.15 10.86
N ARG A 116 -16.80 -1.11 11.28
CA ARG A 116 -17.81 -2.10 10.88
C ARG A 116 -18.82 -1.44 9.96
N ASP A 117 -19.26 -0.23 10.30
CA ASP A 117 -20.17 0.55 9.46
C ASP A 117 -19.39 1.45 8.49
N PRO A 118 -19.67 1.41 7.17
CA PRO A 118 -19.10 2.33 6.19
C PRO A 118 -19.33 3.81 6.51
N ALA A 119 -20.37 4.16 7.26
CA ALA A 119 -20.64 5.53 7.70
C ALA A 119 -19.57 6.07 8.67
N HIS A 120 -18.77 5.20 9.29
CA HIS A 120 -17.67 5.59 10.17
C HIS A 120 -16.35 5.82 9.43
N TYR A 121 -16.34 5.71 8.09
CA TYR A 121 -15.20 6.17 7.30
C TYR A 121 -15.10 7.69 7.37
N VAL A 122 -13.96 8.17 7.86
CA VAL A 122 -13.56 9.57 7.92
C VAL A 122 -12.42 9.84 6.94
N VAL A 123 -12.51 11.00 6.26
CA VAL A 123 -11.51 11.52 5.30
C VAL A 123 -10.49 12.37 6.05
#